data_AF-A0A9D5MB44-F1
#
_entry.id   AF-A0A9D5MB44-F1
#
_cell.length_a   1.000
_cell.length_b   1.000
_cell.length_c   1.000
_cell.angle_alpha   90.00
_cell.angle_beta   90.00
_cell.angle_gamma   90.00
#
_symmetry.space_group_name_H-M   'P 1'
#
loop_
_entity.id
_entity.type
_entity.pdbx_description
1 polymer ?
#
loop_
_entity_poly.entity_id
_entity_poly.type
_entity_poly.pdbx_seq_one_letter_code
_entity_poly.pdbx_strand_id
1 'polypeptide(L)'
;MRFTTRSIARAGITAALYCALTLLLQPISFGAVQFRIAEALTLLPVLTWSAVPGLAVGCLLANMLGGAVWFDVVFGTLATLLAAVCTRVLRDRLPLAAAMPVLFNGLIVGPVVYFGYVKAPADAIAWPVLFSTIGTVAFGEAVVCFILGLGLITLLKRAPESLWED
;
A
#
# COMPACT_ATOMS: atom_id res chain seq x y z
N MET A 1 -20.14 0.94 12.19
CA MET A 1 -18.96 1.81 12.45
C MET A 1 -19.45 3.10 13.07
N ARG A 2 -18.86 3.53 14.20
CA ARG A 2 -19.06 4.89 14.70
C ARG A 2 -17.73 5.62 14.53
N PHE A 3 -17.69 6.60 13.62
CA PHE A 3 -16.51 7.46 13.49
C PHE A 3 -16.43 8.37 14.71
N THR A 4 -15.56 8.03 15.65
CA THR A 4 -15.23 8.88 16.80
C THR A 4 -14.12 9.86 16.40
N THR A 5 -14.00 10.99 17.10
CA THR A 5 -12.91 11.95 16.89
C THR A 5 -11.53 11.28 16.96
N ARG A 6 -11.38 10.30 17.87
CA ARG A 6 -10.16 9.50 18.01
C ARG A 6 -9.88 8.64 16.76
N SER A 7 -10.90 7.98 16.21
CA SER A 7 -10.75 7.17 14.98
C SER A 7 -10.37 8.02 13.77
N ILE A 8 -10.94 9.23 13.64
CA ILE A 8 -10.61 10.16 12.54
C ILE A 8 -9.16 10.66 12.69
N ALA A 9 -8.74 11.02 13.92
CA ALA A 9 -7.36 11.43 14.17
C ALA A 9 -6.36 10.32 13.82
N ARG A 10 -6.64 9.06 14.18
CA ARG A 10 -5.81 7.89 13.80
C ARG A 10 -5.74 7.68 12.30
N ALA A 11 -6.87 7.79 11.60
CA ALA A 11 -6.90 7.71 10.15
C ALA A 11 -6.03 8.81 9.52
N GLY A 12 -6.13 10.04 10.03
CA GLY A 12 -5.30 11.17 9.60
C GLY A 12 -3.80 10.95 9.84
N ILE A 13 -3.41 10.44 11.01
CA ILE A 13 -2.01 10.10 11.31
C ILE A 13 -1.51 9.00 10.36
N THR A 14 -2.33 7.97 10.10
CA THR A 14 -1.99 6.89 9.17
C THR A 14 -1.79 7.43 7.76
N ALA A 15 -2.68 8.31 7.29
CA ALA A 15 -2.56 8.97 6.00
C ALA A 15 -1.28 9.81 5.89
N ALA A 16 -0.99 10.60 6.93
CA ALA A 16 0.20 11.44 6.98
C ALA A 16 1.49 10.61 6.97
N LEU A 17 1.54 9.51 7.75
CA LEU A 17 2.69 8.61 7.77
C LEU A 17 2.89 7.92 6.42
N TYR A 18 1.82 7.41 5.82
CA TYR A 18 1.89 6.79 4.50
C TYR A 18 2.42 7.78 3.45
N CYS A 19 1.85 8.99 3.42
CA CYS A 19 2.25 10.04 2.49
C CYS A 19 3.70 10.46 2.71
N ALA A 20 4.09 10.76 3.95
CA ALA A 20 5.45 11.16 4.29
C ALA A 20 6.47 10.08 3.92
N LEU A 21 6.23 8.81 4.26
CA LEU A 21 7.13 7.71 3.91
C LEU A 21 7.28 7.58 2.39
N THR A 22 6.18 7.68 1.64
CA THR A 22 6.22 7.58 0.17
C THR A 22 7.00 8.74 -0.46
N LEU A 23 6.79 9.97 0.02
CA LEU A 23 7.45 11.16 -0.51
C LEU A 23 8.94 11.22 -0.13
N LEU A 24 9.29 10.90 1.12
CA LEU A 24 10.68 10.90 1.59
C LEU A 24 11.52 9.82 0.92
N LEU A 25 10.90 8.69 0.58
CA LEU A 25 11.57 7.53 -0.02
C LEU A 25 11.24 7.40 -1.51
N GLN A 26 10.94 8.52 -2.18
CA GLN A 26 10.62 8.59 -3.62
C GLN A 26 11.62 7.81 -4.50
N PRO A 27 12.96 7.97 -4.36
CA PRO A 27 13.92 7.26 -5.21
C PRO A 27 13.85 5.74 -5.10
N ILE A 28 13.46 5.23 -3.93
CA ILE A 28 13.34 3.80 -3.64
C ILE A 28 11.94 3.29 -4.04
N SER A 29 10.92 4.14 -3.89
CA SER A 29 9.53 3.81 -4.16
C SER A 29 9.19 3.77 -5.66
N PHE A 30 9.90 4.53 -6.50
CA PHE A 30 9.64 4.63 -7.95
C PHE A 30 10.82 4.15 -8.84
N GLY A 31 11.80 3.45 -8.27
CA GLY A 31 12.97 2.94 -8.98
C GLY A 31 12.70 1.73 -9.89
N ALA A 32 13.73 1.16 -10.50
CA ALA A 32 13.60 -0.04 -11.36
C ALA A 32 13.16 -1.29 -10.58
N VAL A 33 13.61 -1.42 -9.32
CA VAL A 33 13.07 -2.36 -8.33
C VAL A 33 12.39 -1.50 -7.27
N GLN A 34 11.06 -1.48 -7.28
CA GLN A 34 10.28 -0.58 -6.43
C GLN A 34 10.07 -1.22 -5.06
N PHE A 35 10.55 -0.55 -4.01
CA PHE A 35 10.22 -0.91 -2.64
C PHE A 35 9.37 0.20 -2.04
N ARG A 36 8.05 0.02 -2.05
CA ARG A 36 7.13 0.99 -1.47
C ARG A 36 7.00 0.73 0.03
N ILE A 37 7.97 1.24 0.79
CA ILE A 37 8.07 1.01 2.26
C ILE A 37 6.78 1.41 3.00
N ALA A 38 6.06 2.42 2.49
CA ALA A 38 4.76 2.85 3.03
C ALA A 38 3.70 1.73 3.03
N GLU A 39 3.81 0.73 2.15
CA GLU A 39 2.86 -0.39 2.07
C GLU A 39 2.97 -1.32 3.27
N ALA A 40 4.05 -1.26 4.07
CA ALA A 40 4.09 -1.94 5.37
C ALA A 40 2.93 -1.49 6.29
N LEU A 41 2.47 -0.24 6.13
CA LEU A 41 1.34 0.30 6.88
C LEU A 41 0.00 -0.32 6.45
N THR A 42 -0.08 -0.98 5.29
CA THR A 42 -1.31 -1.66 4.85
C THR A 42 -1.68 -2.86 5.70
N LEU A 43 -0.81 -3.28 6.63
CA LEU A 43 -1.14 -4.27 7.64
C LEU A 43 -1.76 -3.68 8.92
N LEU A 44 -1.70 -2.36 9.13
CA LEU A 44 -2.37 -1.70 10.26
C LEU A 44 -3.87 -2.03 10.38
N PRO A 45 -4.63 -2.27 9.30
CA PRO A 45 -6.00 -2.74 9.37
C PRO A 45 -6.19 -4.05 10.14
N VAL A 46 -5.15 -4.86 10.36
CA VAL A 46 -5.21 -6.00 11.28
C VAL A 46 -5.66 -5.55 12.68
N LEU A 47 -5.20 -4.38 13.13
CA LEU A 47 -5.45 -3.85 14.47
C LEU A 47 -6.71 -2.98 14.55
N THR A 48 -6.90 -2.06 13.59
CA THR A 48 -7.94 -1.02 13.66
C THR A 48 -8.60 -0.83 12.29
N TRP A 49 -9.93 -0.66 12.28
CA TRP A 49 -10.66 -0.35 11.04
C TRP A 49 -10.36 1.07 10.55
N SER A 50 -10.01 2.00 11.45
CA SER A 50 -9.69 3.39 11.10
C SER A 50 -8.48 3.53 10.16
N ALA A 51 -7.57 2.55 10.13
CA ALA A 51 -6.43 2.55 9.23
C ALA A 51 -6.83 2.42 7.76
N VAL A 52 -7.94 1.75 7.42
CA VAL A 52 -8.38 1.53 6.03
C VAL A 52 -8.60 2.86 5.28
N PRO A 53 -9.48 3.77 5.75
CA PRO A 53 -9.64 5.07 5.09
C PRO A 53 -8.37 5.93 5.18
N GLY A 54 -7.59 5.79 6.25
CA GLY A 54 -6.30 6.50 6.39
C GLY A 54 -5.30 6.12 5.29
N LEU A 55 -5.15 4.84 5.01
CA LEU A 55 -4.25 4.34 3.95
C LEU A 55 -4.71 4.77 2.56
N ALA A 56 -6.01 4.70 2.27
CA ALA A 56 -6.53 5.13 0.97
C ALA A 56 -6.28 6.63 0.74
N VAL A 57 -6.58 7.48 1.73
CA VAL A 57 -6.30 8.92 1.64
C VAL A 57 -4.80 9.19 1.56
N GLY A 58 -4.00 8.46 2.35
CA GLY A 58 -2.54 8.58 2.32
C GLY A 58 -1.97 8.24 0.95
N CYS A 59 -2.43 7.15 0.32
CA CYS A 59 -2.00 6.74 -1.02
C CYS A 59 -2.40 7.75 -2.09
N LEU A 60 -3.65 8.23 -2.04
CA LEU A 60 -4.14 9.27 -2.94
C LEU A 60 -3.25 10.52 -2.86
N LEU A 61 -3.00 11.02 -1.66
CA LEU A 61 -2.17 12.20 -1.44
C LEU A 61 -0.71 11.96 -1.84
N ALA A 62 -0.15 10.79 -1.50
CA ALA A 62 1.21 10.43 -1.88
C ALA A 62 1.40 10.46 -3.40
N ASN A 63 0.46 9.88 -4.15
CA ASN A 63 0.53 9.82 -5.61
C ASN A 63 0.31 11.20 -6.24
N MET A 64 -0.64 12.00 -5.72
CA MET A 64 -0.89 13.36 -6.20
C MET A 64 0.31 14.29 -5.95
N LEU A 65 0.86 14.28 -4.74
CA LEU A 65 1.97 15.15 -4.34
C LEU A 65 3.30 14.67 -4.90
N GLY A 66 3.46 13.37 -5.10
CA GLY A 66 4.65 12.75 -5.67
C GLY A 66 4.78 12.92 -7.18
N GLY A 67 3.78 13.50 -7.85
CA GLY A 67 3.78 13.71 -9.30
C GLY A 67 3.55 12.43 -10.11
N ALA A 68 2.89 11.42 -9.52
CA ALA A 68 2.56 10.18 -10.20
C ALA A 68 1.59 10.43 -11.38
N VAL A 69 1.61 9.55 -12.37
CA VAL A 69 0.64 9.63 -13.47
C VAL A 69 -0.78 9.43 -12.96
N TRP A 70 -1.75 10.06 -13.62
CA TRP A 70 -3.16 10.03 -13.17
C TRP A 70 -3.71 8.60 -13.00
N PHE A 71 -3.24 7.65 -13.83
CA PHE A 71 -3.60 6.24 -13.69
C PHE A 71 -3.17 5.67 -12.33
N ASP A 72 -1.98 6.01 -11.83
CA ASP A 72 -1.47 5.53 -10.55
C ASP A 72 -2.17 6.20 -9.37
N VAL A 73 -2.55 7.47 -9.51
CA VAL A 73 -3.39 8.15 -8.51
C VAL A 73 -4.72 7.40 -8.30
N VAL A 74 -5.37 6.93 -9.36
CA VAL A 74 -6.64 6.22 -9.27
C VAL A 74 -6.43 4.75 -8.91
N PHE A 75 -5.71 4.00 -9.74
CA PHE A 75 -5.57 2.56 -9.61
C PHE A 75 -4.65 2.14 -8.46
N GLY A 76 -3.61 2.92 -8.14
CA GLY A 76 -2.77 2.69 -6.96
C GLY A 76 -3.55 2.88 -5.66
N THR A 77 -4.36 3.94 -5.59
CA THR A 77 -5.26 4.15 -4.43
C THR A 77 -6.29 3.02 -4.30
N LEU A 78 -6.87 2.58 -5.42
CA LEU A 78 -7.81 1.44 -5.43
C LEU A 78 -7.14 0.14 -4.98
N ALA A 79 -5.93 -0.15 -5.46
CA ALA A 79 -5.15 -1.31 -5.05
C ALA A 79 -4.89 -1.31 -3.55
N THR A 80 -4.45 -0.16 -3.01
CA THR A 80 -4.18 0.03 -1.58
C THR A 80 -5.46 -0.12 -0.75
N LEU A 81 -6.58 0.43 -1.21
CA LEU A 81 -7.87 0.32 -0.53
C LEU A 81 -8.35 -1.14 -0.49
N LEU A 82 -8.28 -1.85 -1.61
CA LEU A 82 -8.64 -3.27 -1.69
C LEU A 82 -7.75 -4.12 -0.78
N ALA A 83 -6.44 -3.88 -0.82
CA ALA A 83 -5.49 -4.52 0.08
C ALA A 83 -5.84 -4.28 1.54
N ALA A 84 -6.08 -3.03 1.94
CA ALA A 84 -6.41 -2.67 3.31
C ALA A 84 -7.71 -3.32 3.80
N VAL A 85 -8.75 -3.36 2.95
CA VAL A 85 -10.01 -4.05 3.27
C VAL A 85 -9.80 -5.55 3.41
N CYS A 86 -9.10 -6.19 2.47
CA CYS A 86 -8.84 -7.64 2.53
C CYS A 86 -7.94 -8.01 3.72
N THR A 87 -6.92 -7.21 4.03
CA THR A 87 -6.11 -7.35 5.25
C THR A 87 -6.99 -7.32 6.49
N ARG A 88 -7.94 -6.38 6.56
CA ARG A 88 -8.85 -6.26 7.70
C ARG A 88 -9.75 -7.49 7.86
N VAL A 89 -10.24 -8.03 6.75
CA VAL A 89 -11.08 -9.24 6.72
C VAL A 89 -10.26 -10.47 7.11
N LEU A 90 -9.01 -10.57 6.66
CA LEU A 90 -8.11 -11.70 6.91
C LEU A 90 -7.23 -11.53 8.16
N ARG A 91 -7.58 -10.62 9.07
CA ARG A 91 -6.75 -10.26 10.24
C ARG A 91 -6.37 -11.44 11.13
N ASP A 92 -7.19 -12.50 11.15
CA ASP A 92 -6.96 -13.71 11.95
C ASP A 92 -5.94 -14.66 11.28
N ARG A 93 -5.65 -14.45 9.99
CA ARG A 93 -4.68 -15.21 9.19
C ARG A 93 -3.58 -14.27 8.70
N LEU A 94 -2.70 -13.89 9.63
CA LEU A 94 -1.71 -12.83 9.42
C LEU A 94 -0.82 -13.00 8.15
N PRO A 95 -0.34 -14.20 7.77
CA PRO A 95 0.41 -14.37 6.52
C PRO A 95 -0.44 -14.10 5.26
N LEU A 96 -1.73 -14.45 5.29
CA LEU A 96 -2.64 -14.15 4.18
C LEU A 96 -2.96 -12.66 4.13
N ALA A 97 -3.13 -12.01 5.27
CA ALA A 97 -3.28 -10.57 5.34
C ALA A 97 -2.05 -9.86 4.74
N ALA A 98 -0.84 -10.32 5.06
CA ALA A 98 0.41 -9.81 4.47
C ALA A 98 0.54 -10.05 2.97
N ALA A 99 -0.13 -11.08 2.43
CA ALA A 99 -0.14 -11.37 1.00
C ALA A 99 -1.12 -10.48 0.21
N MET A 100 -2.12 -9.86 0.84
CA MET A 100 -3.13 -9.07 0.13
C MET A 100 -2.53 -7.85 -0.58
N PRO A 101 -1.69 -7.01 0.06
CA PRO A 101 -1.04 -5.89 -0.61
C PRO A 101 -0.17 -6.35 -1.78
N VAL A 102 0.58 -7.43 -1.60
CA VAL A 102 1.41 -8.05 -2.65
C VAL A 102 0.59 -8.42 -3.87
N LEU A 103 -0.55 -9.07 -3.64
CA LEU A 103 -1.46 -9.50 -4.70
C LEU A 103 -2.06 -8.31 -5.45
N PHE A 104 -2.64 -7.34 -4.74
CA PHE A 104 -3.32 -6.21 -5.38
C PHE A 104 -2.34 -5.24 -6.04
N ASN A 105 -1.23 -4.90 -5.38
CA ASN A 105 -0.22 -4.03 -6.00
C ASN A 105 0.48 -4.74 -7.17
N GLY A 106 0.80 -6.03 -7.07
CA GLY A 106 1.33 -6.79 -8.20
C GLY A 106 0.38 -6.80 -9.41
N LEU A 107 -0.91 -7.12 -9.19
CA LEU A 107 -1.89 -7.27 -10.27
C LEU A 107 -2.44 -5.95 -10.82
N ILE A 108 -2.48 -4.88 -10.02
CA ILE A 108 -3.06 -3.59 -10.41
C ILE A 108 -1.96 -2.56 -10.67
N VAL A 109 -1.04 -2.37 -9.72
CA VAL A 109 0.04 -1.39 -9.85
C VAL A 109 1.12 -1.86 -10.83
N GLY A 110 1.44 -3.15 -10.89
CA GLY A 110 2.38 -3.72 -11.87
C GLY A 110 2.05 -3.35 -13.33
N PRO A 111 0.78 -3.52 -13.79
CA PRO A 111 0.35 -3.04 -15.10
C PRO A 111 0.32 -1.51 -15.22
N VAL A 112 -0.10 -0.79 -14.17
CA VAL A 112 -0.07 0.69 -14.17
C VAL A 112 1.35 1.21 -14.36
N VAL A 113 2.35 0.58 -13.74
CA VAL A 113 3.76 0.90 -13.94
C VAL A 113 4.15 0.70 -15.40
N TYR A 114 3.77 -0.42 -16.00
CA TYR A 114 4.07 -0.72 -17.39
C TYR A 114 3.43 0.31 -18.34
N PHE A 115 2.13 0.52 -18.26
CA PHE A 115 1.39 1.41 -19.18
C PHE A 115 1.62 2.90 -18.90
N GLY A 116 1.91 3.26 -17.66
CA GLY A 116 2.07 4.65 -17.23
C GLY A 116 3.49 5.19 -17.36
N TYR A 117 4.50 4.33 -17.23
CA TYR A 117 5.90 4.78 -17.08
C TYR A 117 6.90 4.08 -18.00
N VAL A 118 6.62 2.86 -18.48
CA VAL A 118 7.58 2.07 -19.27
C VAL A 118 7.22 2.03 -20.76
N LYS A 119 5.95 1.80 -21.09
CA LYS A 119 5.50 1.61 -22.46
C LYS A 119 5.35 2.97 -23.16
N ALA A 120 6.04 3.17 -24.27
CA ALA A 120 5.79 4.34 -25.11
C ALA A 120 4.39 4.22 -25.79
N PRO A 121 3.67 5.34 -26.01
CA PRO A 121 2.30 5.31 -26.51
C PRO A 121 2.12 4.55 -27.84
N ALA A 122 3.08 4.70 -28.76
CA ALA A 122 3.02 4.13 -30.10
C ALA A 122 3.50 2.68 -30.21
N ASP A 123 4.14 2.13 -29.18
CA ASP A 123 4.74 0.79 -29.25
C ASP A 123 3.70 -0.32 -29.07
N ALA A 124 3.98 -1.50 -29.61
CA ALA A 124 3.21 -2.70 -29.29
C ALA A 124 3.41 -3.12 -27.82
N ILE A 125 2.50 -3.93 -27.29
CA ILE A 125 2.64 -4.48 -25.93
C ILE A 125 3.78 -5.51 -25.92
N ALA A 126 4.83 -5.18 -25.18
CA ALA A 126 5.93 -6.08 -24.86
C ALA A 126 5.53 -6.94 -23.64
N TRP A 127 4.86 -8.05 -23.89
CA TRP A 127 4.40 -8.99 -22.86
C TRP A 127 5.47 -9.37 -21.82
N PRO A 128 6.73 -9.69 -22.20
CA PRO A 128 7.75 -10.03 -21.22
C PRO A 128 8.05 -8.88 -20.23
N VAL A 129 8.00 -7.65 -20.71
CA VAL A 129 8.26 -6.46 -19.89
C VAL A 129 7.09 -6.22 -18.93
N LEU A 130 5.85 -6.35 -19.40
CA LEU A 130 4.67 -6.28 -18.53
C LEU A 130 4.72 -7.33 -17.40
N PHE A 131 5.04 -8.58 -17.71
CA PHE A 131 5.19 -9.60 -16.68
C PHE A 131 6.36 -9.31 -15.73
N SER A 132 7.43 -8.70 -16.23
CA SER A 132 8.54 -8.27 -15.39
C SER A 132 8.14 -7.15 -14.42
N THR A 133 7.36 -6.15 -14.83
CA THR A 133 6.91 -5.07 -13.92
C THR A 133 5.94 -5.59 -12.86
N ILE A 134 5.05 -6.52 -13.23
CA ILE A 134 4.19 -7.23 -12.26
C ILE A 134 5.06 -7.98 -11.26
N GLY A 135 6.05 -8.72 -11.74
CA GLY A 135 6.96 -9.51 -10.90
C GLY A 135 7.81 -8.65 -9.96
N THR A 136 8.38 -7.54 -10.44
CA THR A 136 9.22 -6.66 -9.61
C THR A 136 8.41 -5.92 -8.55
N VAL A 137 7.22 -5.42 -8.90
CA VAL A 137 6.31 -4.80 -7.92
C VAL A 137 5.89 -5.83 -6.89
N ALA A 138 5.38 -7.00 -7.31
CA ALA A 138 4.98 -8.05 -6.37
C ALA A 138 6.15 -8.49 -5.47
N PHE A 139 7.36 -8.61 -6.00
CA PHE A 139 8.53 -8.95 -5.21
C PHE A 139 8.87 -7.87 -4.17
N GLY A 140 8.92 -6.60 -4.57
CA GLY A 140 9.20 -5.49 -3.67
C GLY A 140 8.17 -5.40 -2.54
N GLU A 141 6.90 -5.54 -2.89
CA GLU A 141 5.78 -5.59 -1.94
C GLU A 141 5.88 -6.79 -1.01
N ALA A 142 6.27 -7.96 -1.51
CA ALA A 142 6.45 -9.15 -0.67
C ALA A 142 7.54 -8.93 0.38
N VAL A 143 8.67 -8.37 -0.02
CA VAL A 143 9.75 -8.03 0.92
C VAL A 143 9.26 -7.03 1.96
N VAL A 144 8.60 -5.95 1.56
CA VAL A 144 8.12 -4.92 2.49
C VAL A 144 7.04 -5.46 3.42
N CYS A 145 6.01 -6.13 2.90
CA CYS A 145 4.87 -6.57 3.70
C CYS A 145 5.22 -7.73 4.63
N PHE A 146 5.98 -8.73 4.17
CA PHE A 146 6.34 -9.88 5.00
C PHE A 146 7.44 -9.57 6.00
N ILE A 147 8.38 -8.66 5.70
CA ILE A 147 9.45 -8.32 6.64
C ILE A 147 9.03 -7.13 7.51
N LEU A 148 8.77 -5.97 6.90
CA LEU A 148 8.48 -4.74 7.63
C LEU A 148 7.04 -4.72 8.15
N GLY A 149 6.06 -5.14 7.35
CA GLY A 149 4.65 -5.17 7.74
C GLY A 149 4.38 -6.12 8.91
N LEU A 150 4.82 -7.37 8.81
CA LEU A 150 4.69 -8.35 9.91
C LEU A 150 5.50 -7.95 11.14
N GLY A 151 6.72 -7.41 10.95
CA GLY A 151 7.52 -6.86 12.05
C GLY A 151 6.80 -5.73 12.78
N LEU A 152 6.22 -4.79 12.04
CA LEU A 152 5.43 -3.68 12.56
C LEU A 152 4.24 -4.18 13.39
N ILE A 153 3.45 -5.11 12.85
CA ILE A 153 2.28 -5.66 13.57
C ILE A 153 2.70 -6.41 14.82
N THR A 154 3.80 -7.16 14.78
CA THR A 154 4.32 -7.89 15.94
C THR A 154 4.77 -6.92 17.05
N LEU A 155 5.36 -5.78 16.68
CA LEU A 155 5.72 -4.73 17.63
C LEU A 155 4.49 -4.03 18.21
N LEU A 156 3.53 -3.65 17.36
CA LEU A 156 2.34 -2.91 17.78
C LEU A 156 1.38 -3.73 18.63
N LYS A 157 1.35 -5.05 18.47
CA LYS A 157 0.61 -5.96 19.36
C LYS A 157 1.11 -5.97 20.81
N ARG A 158 2.30 -5.41 21.09
CA ARG A 158 2.80 -5.23 22.47
C ARG A 158 2.21 -3.98 23.15
N ALA A 159 1.62 -3.08 22.37
CA ALA A 159 0.98 -1.88 22.90
C ALA A 159 -0.42 -2.23 23.47
N PRO A 160 -0.94 -1.43 24.43
CA PRO A 160 -2.26 -1.67 25.02
C PRO A 160 -3.38 -1.78 23.98
N GLU A 161 -4.26 -2.78 24.11
CA GLU A 161 -5.36 -3.02 23.16
C GLU A 161 -6.34 -1.84 23.05
N SER A 162 -6.49 -1.05 24.11
CA SER A 162 -7.29 0.19 24.14
C SER A 162 -6.81 1.27 23.16
N LEU A 163 -5.62 1.12 22.57
CA LEU A 163 -5.12 1.95 21.48
C LEU A 163 -5.70 1.59 20.12
N TRP A 164 -6.32 0.42 19.96
CA TRP A 164 -6.79 -0.10 18.67
C TRP A 164 -8.31 -0.20 18.58
N GLU A 165 -9.02 -0.08 19.71
CA GLU A 165 -10.48 -0.05 19.77
C GLU A 165 -11.04 1.16 19.01
N ASP A 166 -11.95 0.87 18.06
CA ASP A 166 -12.72 1.85 17.27
C ASP A 166 -14.22 1.74 17.57
#